data_AF-A0A200J063-F1
#
_entry.id   AF-A0A200J063-F1
#
_cell.length_a   1.000
_cell.length_b   1.000
_cell.length_c   1.000
_cell.angle_alpha   90.00
_cell.angle_beta   90.00
_cell.angle_gamma   90.00
#
_symmetry.space_group_name_H-M   'P 1'
#
loop_
_entity.id
_entity.type
_entity.pdbx_description
1 polymer ?
#
loop_
_entity_poly.entity_id
_entity_poly.type
_entity_poly.pdbx_seq_one_letter_code
_entity_poly.pdbx_strand_id
1 'polypeptide(L)'
;MVYSESRQFSADQVRLKNEGKRLLNELDQRLNISDAVQKKQLELIYSEISSMINSIENQETKKIIASYPHFIADTWDYSDELGIRLLNFKDTYNKLMRKRT
;
A
#
# COMPACT_ATOMS: atom_id res chain seq x y z
N MET A 1 23.81 10.93 -25.86
CA MET A 1 23.89 10.08 -24.66
C MET A 1 22.79 10.55 -23.71
N VAL A 2 21.70 9.80 -23.61
CA VAL A 2 20.66 10.07 -22.61
C VAL A 2 21.20 9.50 -21.30
N TYR A 3 21.63 10.38 -20.39
CA TYR A 3 21.94 9.97 -19.02
C TYR A 3 20.64 9.46 -18.41
N SER A 4 20.51 8.15 -18.25
CA SER A 4 19.51 7.56 -17.39
C SER A 4 19.86 7.97 -15.96
N GLU A 5 19.31 9.09 -15.50
CA GLU A 5 19.33 9.46 -14.09
C GLU A 5 18.82 8.26 -13.30
N SER A 6 19.73 7.62 -12.58
CA SER A 6 19.37 6.55 -11.66
C SER A 6 18.51 7.21 -10.58
N ARG A 7 17.18 7.04 -10.64
CA ARG A 7 16.24 7.57 -9.64
C ARG A 7 16.73 7.16 -8.26
N GLN A 8 17.32 8.09 -7.50
CA GLN A 8 17.78 7.81 -6.15
C GLN A 8 16.57 7.76 -5.22
N PHE A 9 16.30 6.57 -4.68
CA PHE A 9 15.31 6.38 -3.64
C PHE A 9 15.99 6.41 -2.27
N SER A 10 15.43 7.14 -1.33
CA SER A 10 15.77 7.06 0.09
C SER A 10 15.53 5.65 0.65
N ALA A 11 16.24 5.30 1.72
CA ALA A 11 16.05 4.01 2.41
C ALA A 11 14.59 3.79 2.84
N ASP A 12 13.91 4.85 3.30
CA ASP A 12 12.49 4.83 3.67
C ASP A 12 11.59 4.49 2.47
N GLN A 13 11.84 5.07 1.29
CA GLN A 13 11.11 4.76 0.06
C GLN A 13 11.30 3.30 -0.37
N VAL A 14 12.53 2.80 -0.32
CA VAL A 14 12.84 1.40 -0.70
C VAL A 14 12.16 0.41 0.24
N ARG A 15 12.26 0.65 1.56
CA ARG A 15 11.61 -0.18 2.59
C ARG A 15 10.09 -0.21 2.40
N LEU A 16 9.47 0.96 2.26
CA LEU A 16 8.03 1.06 2.07
C LEU A 16 7.56 0.38 0.80
N LYS A 17 8.28 0.58 -0.32
CA LYS A 17 7.97 -0.10 -1.59
C LYS A 17 8.02 -1.61 -1.46
N ASN A 18 9.04 -2.15 -0.81
CA ASN A 18 9.20 -3.59 -0.63
C ASN A 18 8.07 -4.16 0.24
N GLU A 19 7.67 -3.45 1.30
CA GLU A 19 6.52 -3.88 2.11
C GLU A 19 5.22 -3.82 1.32
N GLY A 20 4.99 -2.77 0.53
CA GLY A 20 3.84 -2.69 -0.37
C GLY A 20 3.76 -3.88 -1.33
N LYS A 21 4.88 -4.28 -1.93
CA LYS A 21 4.92 -5.46 -2.82
C LYS A 21 4.58 -6.77 -2.09
N ARG A 22 5.01 -6.92 -0.84
CA ARG A 22 4.65 -8.08 0.00
C ARG A 22 3.16 -8.09 0.30
N LEU A 23 2.59 -6.94 0.65
CA LEU A 23 1.15 -6.77 0.90
C LEU A 23 0.32 -7.11 -0.33
N LEU A 24 0.72 -6.65 -1.53
CA LEU A 24 0.03 -7.01 -2.78
C LEU A 24 0.03 -8.51 -3.02
N ASN A 25 1.17 -9.18 -2.82
CA ASN A 25 1.26 -10.63 -3.00
C ASN A 25 0.38 -11.40 -2.01
N GLU A 26 0.31 -10.97 -0.75
CA GLU A 26 -0.55 -11.59 0.25
C GLU A 26 -2.05 -11.31 -0.01
N LEU A 27 -2.40 -10.10 -0.44
CA LEU A 27 -3.76 -9.75 -0.87
C LEU A 27 -4.21 -10.63 -2.04
N ASP A 28 -3.34 -10.88 -3.02
CA ASP A 28 -3.62 -11.78 -4.15
C ASP A 28 -3.89 -13.22 -3.69
N GLN A 29 -3.09 -13.72 -2.74
CA GLN A 29 -3.33 -15.04 -2.12
C GLN A 29 -4.69 -15.10 -1.42
N ARG A 30 -5.06 -14.05 -0.67
CA ARG A 30 -6.37 -14.00 0.02
C ARG A 30 -7.53 -13.86 -0.95
N LEU A 31 -7.37 -13.12 -2.04
CA LEU A 31 -8.37 -13.01 -3.10
C LEU A 31 -8.74 -14.40 -3.65
N ASN A 32 -7.77 -15.29 -3.81
CA ASN A 32 -8.01 -16.64 -4.34
C ASN A 32 -8.86 -17.55 -3.43
N ILE A 33 -8.92 -17.27 -2.13
CA ILE A 33 -9.63 -18.10 -1.13
C ILE A 33 -10.88 -17.44 -0.53
N SER A 34 -11.15 -16.19 -0.88
CA SER A 34 -12.23 -15.38 -0.28
C SER A 34 -13.58 -15.52 -1.00
N ASP A 35 -14.67 -15.26 -0.28
CA ASP A 35 -16.02 -15.18 -0.85
C ASP A 35 -16.21 -13.91 -1.72
N ALA A 36 -17.34 -13.81 -2.43
CA ALA A 36 -17.60 -12.71 -3.37
C ALA A 36 -17.67 -11.32 -2.72
N VAL A 37 -18.07 -11.22 -1.44
CA VAL A 37 -18.15 -9.94 -0.72
C VAL A 37 -16.76 -9.53 -0.25
N GLN A 38 -16.02 -10.46 0.35
CA GLN A 38 -14.65 -10.27 0.79
C GLN A 38 -13.71 -9.95 -0.38
N LYS A 39 -13.92 -10.59 -1.55
CA LYS A 39 -13.15 -10.32 -2.77
C LYS A 39 -13.22 -8.85 -3.19
N LYS A 40 -14.42 -8.28 -3.26
CA LYS A 40 -14.60 -6.86 -3.64
C LYS A 40 -13.86 -5.91 -2.69
N GLN A 41 -13.87 -6.23 -1.39
CA GLN A 41 -13.13 -5.45 -0.39
C GLN A 41 -11.62 -5.58 -0.64
N LEU A 42 -11.11 -6.82 -0.76
CA LEU A 42 -9.69 -7.07 -1.00
C LEU A 42 -9.18 -6.46 -2.33
N GLU A 43 -9.98 -6.47 -3.39
CA GLU A 43 -9.66 -5.83 -4.68
C GLU A 43 -9.50 -4.31 -4.53
N LEU A 44 -10.38 -3.68 -3.75
CA LEU A 44 -10.29 -2.26 -3.45
C LEU A 44 -9.00 -1.95 -2.68
N ILE A 45 -8.69 -2.73 -1.64
CA ILE A 45 -7.44 -2.58 -0.88
C ILE A 45 -6.23 -2.75 -1.80
N TYR A 46 -6.23 -3.79 -2.64
CA TYR A 46 -5.16 -4.06 -3.59
C TYR A 46 -4.91 -2.88 -4.53
N SER A 47 -5.97 -2.33 -5.11
CA SER A 47 -5.89 -1.17 -6.01
C SER A 47 -5.32 0.08 -5.32
N GLU A 48 -5.76 0.35 -4.08
CA GLU A 48 -5.26 1.48 -3.30
C GLU A 48 -3.76 1.31 -2.94
N ILE A 49 -3.33 0.12 -2.53
CA ILE A 49 -1.91 -0.18 -2.23
C ILE A 49 -1.06 -0.06 -3.49
N SER A 50 -1.54 -0.61 -4.62
CA SER A 50 -0.85 -0.51 -5.92
C SER A 50 -0.65 0.95 -6.33
N SER A 51 -1.69 1.77 -6.19
CA SER A 51 -1.62 3.21 -6.47
C SER A 51 -0.60 3.92 -5.57
N MET A 52 -0.55 3.59 -4.28
CA MET A 52 0.45 4.13 -3.35
C MET A 52 1.87 3.77 -3.76
N ILE A 53 2.13 2.52 -4.13
CA ILE A 53 3.45 2.06 -4.60
C ILE A 53 3.84 2.81 -5.88
N ASN A 54 2.92 2.92 -6.84
CA ASN A 54 3.15 3.63 -8.09
C ASN A 54 3.50 5.10 -7.84
N SER A 55 2.79 5.77 -6.91
CA SER A 55 3.12 7.15 -6.51
C SER A 55 4.52 7.29 -5.90
N ILE A 56 5.01 6.27 -5.18
CA ILE A 56 6.38 6.26 -4.66
C ILE A 56 7.39 6.10 -5.81
N GLU A 57 7.14 5.18 -6.74
CA GLU A 57 8.02 4.87 -7.88
C GLU A 57 8.14 6.05 -8.86
N ASN A 58 7.05 6.79 -9.05
CA ASN A 58 6.99 8.00 -9.87
C ASN A 58 7.31 9.29 -9.10
N GLN A 59 7.64 9.18 -7.80
CA GLN A 59 7.94 10.32 -6.92
C GLN A 59 6.83 11.39 -6.91
N GLU A 60 5.59 10.97 -7.11
CA GLU A 60 4.44 11.86 -7.03
C GLU A 60 4.35 12.47 -5.62
N THR A 61 4.02 13.76 -5.57
CA THR A 61 3.83 14.51 -4.33
C THR A 61 2.39 14.50 -3.86
N LYS A 62 1.46 14.08 -4.73
CA LYS A 62 0.04 14.00 -4.38
C LYS A 62 -0.19 12.84 -3.42
N LYS A 63 -0.65 13.16 -2.22
CA LYS A 63 -1.08 12.18 -1.24
C LYS A 63 -2.30 11.40 -1.74
N ILE A 64 -2.20 10.09 -1.77
CA ILE A 64 -3.35 9.21 -1.99
C ILE A 64 -4.15 9.04 -0.69
N ILE A 65 -5.47 9.22 -0.78
CA ILE A 65 -6.39 9.00 0.34
C ILE A 65 -6.92 7.57 0.21
N ALA A 66 -6.39 6.65 1.02
CA ALA A 66 -6.92 5.29 1.12
C ALA A 66 -8.16 5.22 2.01
N SER A 67 -9.17 4.51 1.53
CA SER A 67 -10.39 4.16 2.25
C SER A 67 -10.27 2.85 3.03
N TYR A 68 -9.32 1.97 2.69
CA TYR A 68 -9.15 0.66 3.34
C TYR A 68 -9.07 0.63 4.88
N PRO A 69 -8.57 1.64 5.61
CA PRO A 69 -8.54 1.53 7.07
C PRO A 69 -9.91 1.51 7.74
N HIS A 70 -10.89 2.22 7.17
CA HIS A 70 -12.25 2.17 7.70
C HIS A 70 -12.81 0.76 7.49
N PHE A 71 -12.61 0.20 6.30
CA PHE A 71 -12.99 -1.18 6.01
C PHE A 71 -12.34 -2.19 6.97
N ILE A 72 -11.02 -2.10 7.19
CA ILE A 72 -10.33 -2.99 8.14
C ILE A 72 -10.91 -2.84 9.55
N ALA A 73 -11.14 -1.62 10.02
CA ALA A 73 -11.68 -1.38 11.36
C ALA A 73 -13.11 -1.90 11.55
N ASP A 74 -13.92 -1.87 10.48
CA ASP A 74 -15.32 -2.26 10.50
C ASP A 74 -15.54 -3.77 10.25
N THR A 75 -14.67 -4.42 9.48
CA THR A 75 -14.92 -5.77 8.96
C THR A 75 -13.86 -6.81 9.26
N TRP A 76 -12.67 -6.44 9.71
CA TRP A 76 -11.60 -7.41 10.00
C TRP A 76 -11.46 -7.69 11.50
N ASP A 77 -11.06 -8.92 11.81
CA ASP A 77 -10.66 -9.29 13.16
C ASP A 77 -9.42 -8.47 13.53
N TYR A 78 -9.45 -7.81 14.69
CA TYR A 78 -8.34 -7.01 15.22
C TYR A 78 -7.04 -7.81 15.42
N SER A 79 -7.13 -9.15 15.42
CA SER A 79 -5.99 -10.05 15.49
C SER A 79 -5.37 -10.38 14.13
N ASP A 80 -5.98 -9.94 13.02
CA ASP A 80 -5.48 -10.23 11.67
C ASP A 80 -4.18 -9.46 11.37
N GLU A 81 -3.10 -10.22 11.22
CA GLU A 81 -1.76 -9.69 10.93
C GLU A 81 -1.74 -8.85 9.64
N LEU A 82 -2.47 -9.24 8.59
CA LEU A 82 -2.52 -8.47 7.36
C LEU A 82 -3.18 -7.11 7.60
N GLY A 83 -4.21 -7.06 8.45
CA GLY A 83 -4.93 -5.82 8.75
C GLY A 83 -4.02 -4.83 9.42
N ILE A 84 -3.30 -5.30 10.44
CA ILE A 84 -2.30 -4.51 11.16
C ILE A 84 -1.20 -4.01 10.22
N ARG A 85 -0.69 -4.86 9.32
CA ARG A 85 0.35 -4.48 8.36
C ARG A 85 -0.15 -3.46 7.34
N LEU A 86 -1.38 -3.58 6.84
CA LEU A 86 -2.00 -2.59 5.95
C LEU A 86 -2.14 -1.22 6.63
N LEU A 87 -2.60 -1.19 7.88
CA LEU A 87 -2.71 0.04 8.66
C LEU A 87 -1.33 0.70 8.87
N ASN A 88 -0.33 -0.08 9.27
CA ASN A 88 1.05 0.39 9.44
C ASN A 88 1.65 0.92 8.13
N PHE A 89 1.34 0.27 7.00
CA PHE A 89 1.76 0.71 5.68
C PHE A 89 1.17 2.08 5.34
N LYS A 90 -0.14 2.28 5.56
CA LYS A 90 -0.79 3.60 5.34
C LYS A 90 -0.11 4.70 6.12
N ASP A 91 0.14 4.46 7.40
CA ASP A 91 0.72 5.47 8.28
C ASP A 91 2.14 5.82 7.87
N THR A 92 2.92 4.83 7.47
CA THR A 92 4.28 5.03 6.96
C THR A 92 4.26 5.80 5.64
N TYR A 93 3.35 5.47 4.72
CA TYR A 93 3.13 6.23 3.50
C TYR A 93 2.75 7.69 3.76
N ASN A 94 1.82 7.93 4.69
CA ASN A 94 1.41 9.29 5.06
C ASN A 94 2.57 10.10 5.64
N LYS A 95 3.38 9.49 6.52
CA LYS A 95 4.59 10.13 7.07
C LYS A 95 5.59 10.46 5.97
N LEU A 96 5.77 9.56 4.99
CA LEU A 96 6.64 9.79 3.85
C LEU A 96 6.16 10.97 2.99
N MET A 97 4.87 11.05 2.69
CA MET A 97 4.32 12.14 1.87
C MET A 97 4.36 13.49 2.58
N ARG A 98 4.13 13.52 3.90
CA ARG A 98 4.29 14.74 4.73
C ARG A 98 5.71 15.28 4.72
N LYS A 99 6.74 14.43 4.67
CA LYS A 99 8.14 14.87 4.58
C LYS A 99 8.51 15.50 3.23
N ARG A 100 7.68 15.31 2.19
CA ARG A 100 7.93 15.83 0.83
C ARG A 100 7.15 17.10 0.49
N THR A 101 6.21 17.50 1.36
CA THR A 101 5.38 18.71 1.20
C THR A 101 6.00 19.84 1.99
#